data_AF-A0A3C0CSA1-F1
#
_entry.id   AF-A0A3C0CSA1-F1
#
_cell.length_a   1.000
_cell.length_b   1.000
_cell.length_c   1.000
_cell.angle_alpha   90.00
_cell.angle_beta   90.00
_cell.angle_gamma   90.00
#
_symmetry.space_group_name_H-M   'P 1'
#
loop_
_entity.id
_entity.type
_entity.pdbx_description
1 polymer ?
#
loop_
_entity_poly.entity_id
_entity_poly.type
_entity_poly.pdbx_seq_one_letter_code
_entity_poly.pdbx_strand_id
1 'polypeptide(L)' 'MRKTARLRSPIKWFGGKGSMTAKLLPLIPRHSMYVEVFGGGA' A
#
# COMPACT_ATOMS: atom_id res chain seq x y z
N MET A 1 -19.45 3.49 -14.57
CA MET A 1 -18.21 2.96 -13.93
C MET A 1 -18.02 3.63 -12.57
N ARG A 2 -17.92 2.88 -11.48
CA ARG A 2 -17.68 3.43 -10.13
C ARG A 2 -16.21 3.83 -10.05
N LYS A 3 -15.89 5.12 -9.93
CA LYS A 3 -14.52 5.57 -9.64
C LYS A 3 -14.15 5.04 -8.25
N THR A 4 -13.26 4.06 -8.18
CA THR A 4 -12.63 3.67 -6.91
C THR A 4 -11.84 4.86 -6.41
N ALA A 5 -12.19 5.36 -5.22
CA ALA A 5 -11.41 6.40 -4.56
C ALA A 5 -9.98 5.87 -4.35
N ARG A 6 -8.99 6.66 -4.72
CA ARG A 6 -7.58 6.27 -4.57
C ARG A 6 -7.26 6.30 -3.08
N LEU A 7 -7.05 5.12 -2.47
CA LEU A 7 -6.68 5.01 -1.07
C LEU A 7 -5.34 5.73 -0.83
N ARG A 8 -5.27 6.49 0.25
CA ARG A 8 -4.07 7.19 0.71
C ARG A 8 -3.84 6.79 2.16
N SER A 9 -2.58 6.87 2.58
CA SER A 9 -2.22 6.72 3.98
C SER A 9 -3.01 7.74 4.83
N PRO A 10 -3.58 7.33 5.98
CA PRO A 10 -4.34 8.21 6.88
C PRO A 10 -3.48 9.30 7.54
N ILE A 11 -2.16 9.15 7.56
CA ILE A 11 -1.23 10.09 8.18
C ILE A 11 -0.04 10.38 7.26
N LYS A 12 0.61 11.53 7.43
CA LYS A 12 1.90 11.75 6.79
C LYS A 12 2.96 10.99 7.57
N TRP A 13 3.67 10.09 6.90
CA TRP A 13 4.69 9.25 7.54
C TRP A 13 6.01 9.33 6.78
N PHE A 14 7.11 9.47 7.53
CA PHE A 14 8.44 9.41 6.96
C PHE A 14 8.70 7.99 6.41
N GLY A 15 9.05 7.89 5.13
CA GLY A 15 9.17 6.60 4.44
C GLY A 15 7.83 6.04 3.91
N GLY A 16 6.79 6.87 3.78
CA GLY A 16 5.54 6.46 3.13
C GLY A 16 5.74 5.96 1.69
N LYS A 17 5.25 4.76 1.39
CA LYS A 17 5.52 4.03 0.13
C LYS A 17 4.42 4.18 -0.94
N GLY A 18 3.46 5.08 -0.75
CA GLY A 18 2.26 5.18 -1.60
C GLY A 18 2.52 5.54 -3.07
N SER A 19 3.63 6.19 -3.39
CA SER A 19 4.06 6.45 -4.78
C SER A 19 4.70 5.22 -5.45
N MET A 20 5.12 4.23 -4.65
CA MET A 20 5.79 3.01 -5.12
C MET A 20 4.86 1.81 -5.24
N THR A 21 3.61 1.91 -4.78
CA THR A 21 2.64 0.80 -4.78
C THR A 21 2.51 0.12 -6.16
N ALA A 22 2.51 0.89 -7.25
CA ALA A 22 2.44 0.35 -8.61
C ALA A 22 3.64 -0.54 -8.99
N LYS A 23 4.81 -0.31 -8.37
CA LYS A 23 6.03 -1.11 -8.57
C LYS A 23 6.10 -2.30 -7.62
N LEU A 24 5.58 -2.15 -6.40
CA LEU A 24 5.68 -3.17 -5.35
C LEU A 24 4.61 -4.26 -5.51
N LEU A 25 3.37 -3.90 -5.84
CA LEU A 25 2.26 -4.87 -5.91
C LEU A 25 2.51 -6.07 -6.84
N PRO A 26 3.09 -5.91 -8.05
CA PRO A 26 3.38 -7.04 -8.94
C PRO A 26 4.42 -8.02 -8.38
N LEU A 27 5.22 -7.59 -7.41
CA LEU A 27 6.30 -8.40 -6.82
C LEU A 27 5.81 -9.22 -5.61
N ILE A 28 4.60 -8.93 -5.10
CA ILE A 28 4.03 -9.68 -3.97
C ILE A 28 3.48 -11.01 -4.52
N PRO A 29 3.94 -12.17 -4.02
CA PRO A 29 3.42 -13.46 -4.47
C PRO A 29 1.95 -13.64 -4.06
N ARG A 30 1.26 -14.62 -4.65
CA ARG A 30 -0.11 -14.98 -4.20
C ARG A 30 -0.09 -15.35 -2.72
N HIS A 31 -1.02 -14.77 -1.97
CA HIS A 31 -1.15 -14.98 -0.53
C HIS A 31 -2.63 -14.92 -0.12
N SER A 32 -2.97 -15.57 0.99
CA SER A 32 -4.29 -15.45 1.64
C SER A 32 -4.34 -14.34 2.68
N MET A 33 -3.17 -13.92 3.17
CA MET A 33 -3.02 -12.86 4.18
C MET A 33 -1.74 -12.07 3.89
N TYR A 34 -1.84 -10.75 3.93
CA TYR A 34 -0.70 -9.83 3.87
C TYR A 34 -0.40 -9.35 5.28
N VAL A 35 0.85 -9.44 5.70
CA VAL A 35 1.32 -8.99 7.01
C VAL A 35 2.50 -8.05 6.77
N GLU A 36 2.39 -6.81 7.24
CA GLU A 36 3.45 -5.81 7.16
C GLU A 36 3.89 -5.43 8.57
N VAL A 37 5.02 -5.98 9.00
CA VAL A 37 5.56 -5.75 10.35
C VAL A 37 6.00 -4.28 10.53
N PHE A 38 6.38 -3.62 9.44
CA PHE A 38 6.83 -2.22 9.41
C PHE A 38 5.85 -1.32 8.65
N GLY A 39 4.58 -1.32 9.09
CA GLY A 39 3.47 -0.65 8.41
C GLY A 39 3.60 0.88 8.31
N GLY A 40 4.25 1.52 9.29
CA GLY A 40 4.39 2.98 9.30
C GLY A 40 3.05 3.69 9.15
N GLY A 41 2.90 4.49 8.09
CA GLY A 41 1.68 5.25 7.79
C GLY A 41 0.47 4.43 7.32
N ALA A 42 0.56 3.10 7.20
CA ALA A 42 -0.42 2.20 6.59
C ALA A 42 -0.45 2.22 5.05
#